data_AF-A0A024TPU9-F1
#
_entry.id   AF-A0A024TPU9-F1
#
_cell.length_a   1.000
_cell.length_b   1.000
_cell.length_c   1.000
_cell.angle_alpha   90.00
_cell.angle_beta   90.00
_cell.angle_gamma   90.00
#
_symmetry.space_group_name_H-M   'P 1'
#
loop_
_entity.id
_entity.type
_entity.pdbx_description
1 polymer ?
#
loop_
_entity_poly.entity_id
_entity_poly.type
_entity_poly.pdbx_seq_one_letter_code
_entity_poly.pdbx_strand_id
1 'polypeptide(L)'
;MSDEDGMAEVLVAFQCKTCSLIVGDSVNLMHVNEARRTVTLKYAVNIIRSTVAIHAAAGGEDAGNTYHDLLCRQCKRILGKWYSATVPAFDAYRMAYTLHADDVTEYAVGANAPEDQWSMEGAVAVDEWKANVLHMRDLSKRLAKAQLVLKMVHDRILISERLVQARRTPCGVKRQRTIGPPQLPKRPGQPTQVSSKEL
;
A
#
# COMPACT_ATOMS: atom_id res chain seq x y z
N MET A 1 -18.24 -10.62 37.19
CA MET A 1 -16.87 -10.47 36.67
C MET A 1 -16.83 -11.35 35.45
N SER A 2 -16.89 -10.73 34.28
CA SER A 2 -16.88 -11.43 32.99
C SER A 2 -15.49 -12.00 32.77
N ASP A 3 -15.43 -13.32 32.61
CA ASP A 3 -14.27 -14.06 32.14
C ASP A 3 -13.94 -13.59 30.72
N GLU A 4 -13.23 -12.47 30.60
CA GLU A 4 -12.45 -12.17 29.40
C GLU A 4 -11.21 -13.06 29.44
N ASP A 5 -11.43 -14.36 29.21
CA ASP A 5 -10.38 -15.30 28.91
C ASP A 5 -9.64 -14.74 27.70
N GLY A 6 -8.44 -14.21 27.95
CA GLY A 6 -7.45 -13.89 26.96
C GLY A 6 -7.03 -15.16 26.25
N MET A 7 -7.89 -15.66 25.35
CA MET A 7 -7.60 -16.72 24.40
C MET A 7 -6.39 -16.26 23.60
N ALA A 8 -5.21 -16.73 24.02
CA ALA A 8 -4.00 -16.55 23.25
C ALA A 8 -4.28 -17.06 21.84
N GLU A 9 -4.25 -16.17 20.86
CA GLU A 9 -4.55 -16.52 19.48
C GLU A 9 -3.42 -17.43 18.97
N VAL A 10 -3.68 -18.74 19.03
CA VAL A 10 -2.69 -19.75 18.65
C VAL A 10 -2.49 -19.69 17.15
N LEU A 11 -1.23 -19.51 16.72
CA LEU A 11 -0.86 -19.62 15.32
C LEU A 11 -0.96 -21.09 14.88
N VAL A 12 -1.88 -21.38 13.97
CA VAL A 12 -2.08 -22.70 13.41
C VAL A 12 -1.61 -22.68 11.96
N ALA A 13 -0.66 -23.53 11.62
CA ALA A 13 -0.24 -23.79 10.25
C ALA A 13 -1.05 -24.94 9.65
N PHE A 14 -1.51 -24.79 8.40
CA PHE A 14 -2.16 -25.85 7.64
C PHE A 14 -1.13 -26.55 6.76
N GLN A 15 -1.05 -27.87 6.87
CA GLN A 15 -0.12 -28.72 6.12
C GLN A 15 -0.88 -29.69 5.21
N CYS A 16 -0.33 -30.00 4.05
CA CYS A 16 -0.83 -31.09 3.22
C CYS A 16 -0.72 -32.41 4.00
N LYS A 17 -1.83 -33.12 4.18
CA LYS A 17 -1.87 -34.37 4.97
C LYS A 17 -0.97 -35.49 4.41
N THR A 18 -0.61 -35.43 3.13
CA THR A 18 0.19 -36.49 2.47
C THR A 18 1.69 -36.26 2.55
N CYS A 19 2.15 -35.00 2.48
CA CYS A 19 3.58 -34.69 2.40
C CYS A 19 4.05 -33.67 3.44
N SER A 20 3.16 -33.27 4.35
CA SER A 20 3.40 -32.28 5.43
C SER A 20 3.88 -30.90 4.95
N LEU A 21 3.81 -30.62 3.65
CA LEU A 21 4.15 -29.31 3.12
C LEU A 21 3.15 -28.27 3.63
N ILE A 22 3.63 -27.21 4.26
CA ILE A 22 2.81 -26.09 4.73
C ILE A 22 2.16 -25.41 3.52
N VAL A 23 0.84 -25.22 3.59
CA VAL A 23 0.01 -24.62 2.55
C VAL A 23 -0.68 -23.32 2.97
N GLY A 24 -0.69 -23.00 4.26
CA GLY A 24 -1.27 -21.76 4.78
C GLY A 24 -1.22 -21.70 6.30
N ASP A 25 -1.88 -20.69 6.86
CA ASP A 25 -1.93 -20.43 8.29
C ASP A 25 -3.26 -19.77 8.70
N SER A 26 -3.52 -19.72 10.02
CA SER A 26 -4.71 -19.11 10.61
C SER A 26 -4.76 -17.58 10.48
N VAL A 27 -3.63 -16.90 10.26
CA VAL A 27 -3.60 -15.43 10.09
C VAL A 27 -4.36 -15.00 8.85
N ASN A 28 -4.43 -15.89 7.85
CA ASN A 28 -5.15 -15.66 6.61
C ASN A 28 -6.53 -16.34 6.57
N LEU A 29 -7.02 -16.86 7.71
CA LEU A 29 -8.32 -17.52 7.79
C LEU A 29 -9.46 -16.52 7.53
N MET A 30 -10.35 -16.87 6.61
CA MET A 30 -11.54 -16.08 6.29
C MET A 30 -12.82 -16.73 6.79
N HIS A 31 -12.96 -18.05 6.58
CA HIS A 31 -14.19 -18.77 6.90
C HIS A 31 -13.89 -20.24 7.18
N VAL A 32 -14.62 -20.84 8.13
CA VAL A 32 -14.64 -22.28 8.37
C VAL A 32 -16.07 -22.77 8.15
N ASN A 33 -16.24 -23.78 7.30
CA ASN A 33 -17.54 -24.40 7.09
C ASN A 33 -17.51 -25.85 7.55
N GLU A 34 -18.14 -26.12 8.68
CA GLU A 34 -18.17 -27.46 9.27
C GLU A 34 -18.97 -28.45 8.41
N ALA A 35 -20.14 -28.05 7.91
CA ALA A 35 -20.99 -28.90 7.08
C ALA A 35 -20.29 -29.36 5.79
N ARG A 36 -19.50 -28.46 5.19
CA ARG A 36 -18.72 -28.73 3.98
C ARG A 36 -17.34 -29.33 4.27
N ARG A 37 -16.95 -29.36 5.55
CA ARG A 37 -15.59 -29.70 6.00
C ARG A 37 -14.51 -28.91 5.26
N THR A 38 -14.66 -27.58 5.19
CA THR A 38 -13.70 -26.72 4.50
C THR A 38 -13.18 -25.59 5.36
N VAL A 39 -11.93 -25.20 5.07
CA VAL A 39 -11.24 -24.06 5.65
C VAL A 39 -10.85 -23.12 4.52
N THR A 40 -11.29 -21.88 4.58
CA THR A 40 -11.10 -20.88 3.52
C THR A 40 -10.08 -19.85 3.94
N LEU A 41 -9.01 -19.72 3.16
CA LEU A 41 -7.93 -18.77 3.39
C LEU A 41 -7.90 -17.69 2.32
N LYS A 42 -7.54 -16.47 2.71
CA LYS A 42 -7.32 -15.35 1.79
C LYS A 42 -6.10 -15.57 0.90
N TYR A 43 -5.02 -16.04 1.50
CA TYR A 43 -3.76 -16.36 0.84
C TYR A 43 -3.30 -17.75 1.25
N ALA A 44 -2.62 -18.44 0.34
CA ALA A 44 -2.06 -19.77 0.55
C ALA A 44 -0.70 -19.86 -0.14
N VAL A 45 0.15 -20.75 0.35
CA VAL A 45 1.50 -21.01 -0.18
C VAL A 45 1.59 -22.44 -0.68
N ASN A 46 2.56 -22.73 -1.55
CA ASN A 46 2.81 -24.10 -2.03
C ASN A 46 1.58 -24.81 -2.64
N ILE A 47 0.69 -24.05 -3.26
CA ILE A 47 -0.47 -24.53 -4.00
C ILE A 47 -0.33 -24.15 -5.47
N ILE A 48 -0.75 -25.05 -6.36
CA ILE A 48 -0.89 -24.84 -7.80
C ILE A 48 -2.38 -24.90 -8.13
N ARG A 49 -2.90 -23.90 -8.85
CA ARG A 49 -4.27 -23.96 -9.39
C ARG A 49 -4.29 -24.78 -10.68
N SER A 50 -5.32 -25.60 -10.88
CA SER A 50 -5.54 -26.24 -12.18
C SER A 50 -5.64 -25.19 -13.28
N THR A 51 -5.05 -25.48 -14.44
CA THR A 51 -5.07 -24.57 -15.60
C THR A 51 -6.46 -24.48 -16.21
N VAL A 52 -7.21 -25.57 -16.16
CA VAL A 52 -8.58 -25.67 -16.66
C VAL A 52 -9.55 -25.35 -15.53
N ALA A 53 -10.48 -24.43 -15.81
CA ALA A 53 -11.61 -24.14 -14.95
C ALA A 53 -12.65 -25.26 -15.07
N ILE A 54 -13.20 -25.68 -13.95
CA ILE A 54 -14.19 -26.74 -13.84
C ILE A 54 -15.54 -26.10 -13.55
N HIS A 55 -16.50 -26.34 -14.43
CA HIS A 55 -17.90 -25.95 -14.21
C HIS A 55 -18.60 -27.05 -13.41
N ALA A 56 -19.10 -26.71 -12.22
CA ALA A 56 -19.75 -27.68 -11.36
C ALA A 56 -21.05 -28.20 -11.98
N ALA A 57 -21.23 -29.52 -11.98
CA ALA A 57 -22.44 -30.16 -12.49
C ALA A 57 -23.68 -29.74 -11.67
N ALA A 58 -24.85 -29.77 -12.33
CA ALA A 58 -26.12 -29.50 -11.67
C ALA A 58 -26.40 -30.54 -10.57
N GLY A 59 -26.95 -30.09 -9.44
CA GLY A 59 -27.34 -30.95 -8.31
C GLY A 59 -26.22 -31.30 -7.33
N GLY A 60 -24.96 -30.97 -7.63
CA GLY A 60 -23.84 -31.10 -6.69
C GLY A 60 -23.79 -29.97 -5.66
N GLU A 61 -22.99 -30.15 -4.60
CA GLU A 61 -22.76 -29.13 -3.57
C GLU A 61 -22.23 -27.82 -4.13
N ASP A 62 -21.38 -27.89 -5.17
CA ASP A 62 -20.80 -26.74 -5.86
C ASP A 62 -21.66 -26.24 -7.03
N ALA A 63 -22.87 -26.76 -7.24
CA ALA A 63 -23.69 -26.49 -8.43
C ALA A 63 -23.84 -24.99 -8.73
N GLY A 64 -23.66 -24.63 -10.01
CA GLY A 64 -23.73 -23.25 -10.48
C GLY A 64 -22.44 -22.45 -10.28
N ASN A 65 -21.44 -22.99 -9.60
CA ASN A 65 -20.13 -22.35 -9.44
C ASN A 65 -19.12 -22.86 -10.48
N THR A 66 -18.10 -22.05 -10.75
CA THR A 66 -16.91 -22.44 -11.52
C THR A 66 -15.69 -22.34 -10.61
N TYR A 67 -14.86 -23.37 -10.59
CA TYR A 67 -13.70 -23.45 -9.71
C TYR A 67 -12.48 -24.04 -10.40
N HIS A 68 -11.33 -23.89 -9.75
CA HIS A 68 -10.08 -24.56 -10.10
C HIS A 68 -9.70 -25.47 -8.94
N ASP A 69 -9.18 -26.66 -9.25
CA ASP A 69 -8.62 -27.52 -8.22
C ASP A 69 -7.36 -26.86 -7.64
N LEU A 70 -7.19 -26.99 -6.33
CA LEU A 70 -5.98 -26.58 -5.63
C LEU A 70 -5.10 -27.80 -5.42
N LEU A 71 -3.97 -27.88 -6.11
CA LEU A 71 -3.04 -28.99 -6.02
C LEU A 71 -1.87 -28.62 -5.11
N CYS A 72 -1.46 -29.55 -4.24
CA CYS A 72 -0.22 -29.43 -3.50
C CYS A 72 0.97 -29.29 -4.48
N ARG A 73 1.85 -28.31 -4.25
CA ARG A 73 3.01 -28.08 -5.13
C ARG A 73 3.97 -29.27 -5.17
N GLN A 74 4.12 -30.01 -4.08
CA GLN A 74 5.04 -31.15 -3.96
C GLN A 74 4.41 -32.46 -4.42
N CYS A 75 3.36 -32.94 -3.75
CA CYS A 75 2.77 -34.26 -4.06
C CYS A 75 1.66 -34.25 -5.10
N LYS A 76 1.26 -33.07 -5.61
CA LYS A 76 0.18 -32.89 -6.60
C LYS A 76 -1.22 -33.37 -6.18
N ARG A 77 -1.41 -33.80 -4.93
CA ARG A 77 -2.73 -34.11 -4.38
C ARG A 77 -3.64 -32.88 -4.43
N ILE A 78 -4.91 -33.09 -4.78
CA ILE A 78 -5.94 -32.04 -4.69
C ILE A 78 -6.24 -31.80 -3.20
N LEU A 79 -6.15 -30.55 -2.78
CA LEU A 79 -6.34 -30.11 -1.39
C LEU A 79 -7.63 -29.30 -1.22
N GLY A 80 -8.30 -28.93 -2.30
CA GLY A 80 -9.39 -27.98 -2.25
C GLY A 80 -9.73 -27.34 -3.58
N LYS A 81 -10.47 -26.23 -3.51
CA LYS A 81 -11.02 -25.49 -4.64
C LYS A 81 -10.77 -23.99 -4.50
N TRP A 82 -10.56 -23.33 -5.63
CA TRP A 82 -10.53 -21.88 -5.75
C TRP A 82 -11.62 -21.44 -6.71
N TYR A 83 -12.65 -20.77 -6.18
CA TYR A 83 -13.84 -20.42 -6.93
C TYR A 83 -13.63 -19.13 -7.75
N SER A 84 -13.67 -19.25 -9.08
CA SER A 84 -13.49 -18.13 -10.01
C SER A 84 -14.81 -17.40 -10.29
N ALA A 85 -15.92 -18.13 -10.32
CA ALA A 85 -17.26 -17.57 -10.45
C ALA A 85 -18.21 -18.28 -9.49
N THR A 86 -18.97 -17.50 -8.70
CA THR A 86 -19.85 -18.04 -7.67
C THR A 86 -21.30 -17.57 -7.82
N VAL A 87 -22.22 -18.40 -7.36
CA VAL A 87 -23.60 -17.97 -7.02
C VAL A 87 -23.57 -17.15 -5.72
N PRO A 88 -24.62 -16.35 -5.41
CA PRO A 88 -24.62 -15.47 -4.24
C PRO A 88 -24.34 -16.19 -2.91
N ALA A 89 -24.83 -17.42 -2.75
CA ALA A 89 -24.58 -18.23 -1.55
C ALA A 89 -23.09 -18.59 -1.35
N PHE A 90 -22.27 -18.47 -2.39
CA PHE A 90 -20.85 -18.83 -2.38
C PHE A 90 -19.91 -17.61 -2.40
N ASP A 91 -20.44 -16.39 -2.29
CA ASP A 91 -19.62 -15.17 -2.40
C ASP A 91 -18.53 -15.08 -1.34
N ALA A 92 -18.73 -15.66 -0.16
CA ALA A 92 -17.71 -15.75 0.88
C ALA A 92 -16.47 -16.58 0.47
N TYR A 93 -16.60 -17.48 -0.51
CA TYR A 93 -15.52 -18.35 -1.01
C TYR A 93 -14.91 -17.82 -2.32
N ARG A 94 -15.49 -16.78 -2.92
CA ARG A 94 -15.11 -16.25 -4.22
C ARG A 94 -13.67 -15.71 -4.17
N MET A 95 -12.85 -16.16 -5.12
CA MET A 95 -11.43 -15.82 -5.20
C MET A 95 -10.58 -16.16 -3.96
N ALA A 96 -11.07 -17.05 -3.08
CA ALA A 96 -10.36 -17.50 -1.88
C ALA A 96 -9.93 -18.98 -1.99
N TYR A 97 -8.94 -19.37 -1.19
CA TYR A 97 -8.40 -20.73 -1.17
C TYR A 97 -9.21 -21.59 -0.21
N THR A 98 -10.15 -22.36 -0.73
CA THR A 98 -11.03 -23.23 0.09
C THR A 98 -10.44 -24.63 0.14
N LEU A 99 -9.81 -24.99 1.25
CA LEU A 99 -9.15 -26.27 1.48
C LEU A 99 -10.15 -27.27 2.09
N HIS A 100 -10.09 -28.53 1.65
CA HIS A 100 -10.81 -29.63 2.28
C HIS A 100 -10.10 -30.02 3.57
N ALA A 101 -10.82 -30.00 4.70
CA ALA A 101 -10.28 -30.33 6.01
C ALA A 101 -9.72 -31.77 6.06
N ASP A 102 -10.24 -32.67 5.24
CA ASP A 102 -9.77 -34.06 5.18
C ASP A 102 -8.42 -34.25 4.45
N ASP A 103 -8.01 -33.26 3.64
CA ASP A 103 -6.76 -33.27 2.87
C ASP A 103 -5.64 -32.42 3.48
N VAL A 104 -5.96 -31.67 4.55
CA VAL A 104 -4.99 -30.89 5.32
C VAL A 104 -4.92 -31.37 6.77
N THR A 105 -3.86 -30.96 7.46
CA THR A 105 -3.66 -31.21 8.88
C THR A 105 -3.23 -29.92 9.54
N GLU A 106 -3.76 -29.66 10.72
CA GLU A 106 -3.41 -28.50 11.52
C GLU A 106 -2.17 -28.77 12.35
N TYR A 107 -1.29 -27.78 12.42
CA TYR A 107 -0.10 -27.78 13.26
C TYR A 107 -0.07 -26.48 14.05
N ALA A 108 -0.45 -26.57 15.32
CA ALA A 108 -0.41 -25.44 16.25
C ALA A 108 1.04 -25.19 16.69
N VAL A 109 1.60 -24.04 16.31
CA VAL A 109 2.99 -23.71 16.58
C VAL A 109 3.13 -23.32 18.05
N GLY A 110 3.93 -24.08 18.82
CA GLY A 110 4.23 -23.78 20.22
C GLY A 110 3.12 -24.05 21.23
N ALA A 111 1.92 -24.43 20.78
CA ALA A 111 0.76 -24.63 21.66
C ALA A 111 0.96 -25.73 22.73
N ASN A 112 1.78 -26.73 22.44
CA ASN A 112 2.10 -27.83 23.36
C ASN A 112 3.55 -27.77 23.86
N ALA A 113 4.27 -26.66 23.66
CA ALA A 113 5.62 -26.52 24.16
C ALA A 113 5.57 -26.41 25.69
N PRO A 114 6.28 -27.28 26.44
CA PRO A 114 6.43 -27.14 27.88
C PRO A 114 7.01 -25.76 28.24
N GLU A 115 6.54 -25.14 29.32
CA GLU A 115 6.94 -23.77 29.71
C GLU A 115 8.46 -23.65 29.96
N ASP A 116 9.10 -24.72 30.42
CA ASP A 116 10.56 -24.82 30.61
C ASP A 116 11.35 -24.80 29.29
N GLN A 117 10.69 -25.01 28.15
CA GLN A 117 11.27 -24.91 26.80
C GLN A 117 10.97 -23.56 26.14
N TRP A 118 10.21 -22.69 26.79
CA TRP A 118 9.93 -21.36 26.25
C TRP A 118 11.19 -20.50 26.36
N SER A 119 11.77 -20.17 25.21
CA SER A 119 12.83 -19.17 25.18
C SER A 119 12.21 -17.78 25.28
N MET A 120 12.37 -17.13 26.42
CA MET A 120 12.04 -15.71 26.57
C MET A 120 12.99 -14.79 25.81
N GLU A 121 14.19 -15.26 25.45
CA GLU A 121 15.17 -14.47 24.67
C GLU A 121 14.59 -14.03 23.33
N GLY A 122 13.85 -14.93 22.66
CA GLY A 122 13.16 -14.62 21.41
C GLY A 122 12.07 -13.57 21.58
N ALA A 123 11.29 -13.65 22.66
CA ALA A 123 10.21 -12.68 22.95
C ALA A 123 10.78 -11.28 23.22
N VAL A 124 11.82 -11.18 24.05
CA VAL A 124 12.50 -9.90 24.35
C VAL A 124 13.13 -9.32 23.08
N ALA A 125 13.84 -10.13 22.30
CA ALA A 125 14.45 -9.70 21.05
C ALA A 125 13.41 -9.20 20.02
N VAL A 126 12.24 -9.83 19.95
CA VAL A 126 11.14 -9.39 19.06
C VAL A 126 10.58 -8.04 19.50
N ASP A 127 10.39 -7.81 20.80
CA ASP A 127 9.87 -6.53 21.29
C ASP A 127 10.88 -5.39 21.14
N GLU A 128 12.17 -5.66 21.41
CA GLU A 128 13.25 -4.72 21.09
C GLU A 128 13.31 -4.41 19.58
N TRP A 129 13.19 -5.43 18.73
CA TRP A 129 13.16 -5.24 17.28
C TRP A 129 11.96 -4.39 16.84
N LYS A 130 10.75 -4.66 17.36
CA LYS A 130 9.55 -3.87 17.06
C LYS A 130 9.73 -2.41 17.46
N ALA A 131 10.26 -2.15 18.65
CA ALA A 131 10.56 -0.81 19.12
C ALA A 131 11.56 -0.11 18.19
N ASN A 132 12.62 -0.80 17.78
CA ASN A 132 13.62 -0.29 16.85
C ASN A 132 13.04 0.03 15.47
N VAL A 133 12.18 -0.83 14.91
CA VAL A 133 11.51 -0.59 13.62
C VAL A 133 10.59 0.63 13.69
N LEU A 134 9.80 0.76 14.76
CA LEU A 134 8.95 1.93 14.97
C LEU A 134 9.78 3.21 15.09
N HIS A 135 10.89 3.15 15.83
CA HIS A 135 11.83 4.26 15.97
C HIS A 135 12.46 4.66 14.63
N MET A 136 12.97 3.70 13.84
CA MET A 136 13.52 3.96 12.51
C MET A 136 12.49 4.57 11.56
N ARG A 137 11.23 4.12 11.63
CA ARG A 137 10.14 4.70 10.83
C ARG A 137 9.88 6.16 11.21
N ASP A 138 9.91 6.49 12.50
CA ASP A 138 9.76 7.87 12.98
C ASP A 138 10.93 8.75 12.55
N LEU A 139 12.17 8.26 12.73
CA LEU A 139 13.38 8.95 12.26
C LEU A 139 13.32 9.23 10.75
N SER A 140 12.89 8.25 9.95
CA SER A 140 12.73 8.41 8.50
C SER A 140 11.74 9.52 8.15
N LYS A 141 10.61 9.61 8.87
CA LYS A 141 9.64 10.70 8.71
C LYS A 141 10.23 12.06 9.09
N ARG A 142 11.00 12.13 10.18
CA ARG A 142 11.67 13.37 10.61
C ARG A 142 12.74 13.81 9.62
N LEU A 143 13.52 12.89 9.08
CA LEU A 143 14.53 13.16 8.06
C LEU A 143 13.90 13.72 6.78
N ALA A 144 12.78 13.14 6.33
CA ALA A 144 12.04 13.67 5.18
C ALA A 144 11.57 15.12 5.40
N LYS A 145 11.11 15.45 6.62
CA LYS A 145 10.75 16.83 6.99
C LYS A 145 11.97 17.75 6.99
N ALA A 146 13.10 17.31 7.53
CA ALA A 146 14.33 18.09 7.56
C ALA A 146 14.87 18.38 6.15
N GLN A 147 14.80 17.40 5.24
CA GLN A 147 15.17 17.57 3.83
C GLN A 147 14.32 18.63 3.13
N LEU A 148 13.01 18.68 3.43
CA LEU A 148 12.13 19.72 2.90
C LEU A 148 12.54 21.12 3.37
N VAL A 149 12.85 21.26 4.66
CA VAL A 149 13.33 22.53 5.24
C VAL A 149 14.65 22.97 4.61
N LEU A 150 15.61 22.04 4.49
CA LEU A 150 16.90 22.29 3.84
C LEU A 150 16.73 22.76 2.40
N LYS A 151 15.82 22.14 1.64
CA LYS A 151 15.52 22.56 0.27
C LYS A 151 14.96 23.99 0.22
N MET A 152 14.00 24.32 1.10
CA MET A 152 13.45 25.67 1.17
C MET A 152 14.51 26.72 1.51
N VAL A 153 15.42 26.40 2.45
CA VAL A 153 16.53 27.30 2.82
C VAL A 153 17.48 27.47 1.63
N HIS A 154 17.85 26.38 0.97
CA HIS A 154 18.70 26.41 -0.22
C HIS A 154 18.10 27.29 -1.33
N ASP A 155 16.81 27.13 -1.63
CA ASP A 155 16.10 27.93 -2.64
C ASP A 155 16.09 29.43 -2.27
N ARG A 156 15.90 29.76 -0.98
CA ARG A 156 15.93 31.15 -0.49
C ARG A 156 17.32 31.78 -0.56
N ILE A 157 18.38 31.01 -0.28
CA ILE A 157 19.76 31.47 -0.40
C ILE A 157 20.06 31.77 -1.88
N LEU A 158 19.73 30.87 -2.79
CA LEU A 158 19.94 31.08 -4.23
C LEU A 158 19.22 32.34 -4.75
N ILE A 159 17.98 32.57 -4.33
CA ILE A 159 17.25 33.80 -4.68
C ILE A 159 17.99 35.04 -4.14
N SER A 160 18.44 34.99 -2.89
CA SER A 160 19.14 36.10 -2.24
C SER A 160 20.48 36.40 -2.91
N GLU A 161 21.25 35.36 -3.26
CA GLU A 161 22.50 35.48 -4.01
C GLU A 161 22.28 36.15 -5.38
N ARG A 162 21.25 35.73 -6.13
CA ARG A 162 20.89 36.35 -7.42
C ARG A 162 20.56 37.84 -7.27
N LEU A 163 19.81 38.21 -6.23
CA LEU A 163 19.46 39.62 -5.97
C LEU A 163 20.70 40.46 -5.62
N VAL A 164 21.64 39.91 -4.85
CA VAL A 164 22.91 40.57 -4.53
C VAL A 164 23.79 40.70 -5.78
N GLN A 165 23.87 39.66 -6.61
CA GLN A 165 24.61 39.68 -7.88
C GLN A 165 24.06 40.77 -8.82
N ALA A 166 22.73 40.85 -8.96
CA ALA A 166 22.07 41.85 -9.80
C ALA A 166 22.33 43.29 -9.36
N ARG A 167 22.50 43.54 -8.04
CA ARG A 167 22.89 44.85 -7.51
C ARG A 167 24.37 45.18 -7.70
N ARG A 168 25.23 44.16 -7.84
CA ARG A 168 26.68 44.32 -8.05
C ARG A 168 27.07 44.55 -9.50
N THR A 169 26.29 44.05 -10.47
CA THR A 169 26.45 44.45 -11.87
C THR A 169 26.00 45.90 -12.05
N PRO A 170 26.88 46.84 -12.46
CA PRO A 170 26.44 48.17 -12.80
C PRO A 170 25.50 48.07 -14.00
N CYS A 171 24.29 48.60 -13.88
CA CYS A 171 23.45 48.82 -15.05
C CYS A 171 24.16 49.85 -15.93
N GLY A 172 24.92 49.37 -16.90
CA GLY A 172 25.56 50.18 -17.93
C GLY A 172 24.50 50.79 -18.85
N VAL A 173 23.78 51.78 -18.35
CA VAL A 173 22.94 52.64 -19.19
C VAL A 173 23.89 53.49 -20.02
N LYS A 174 24.29 53.00 -21.20
CA LYS A 174 24.84 53.85 -22.25
C LYS A 174 23.77 54.86 -22.62
N ARG A 175 23.88 56.09 -22.09
CA ARG A 175 23.08 57.24 -22.54
C ARG A 175 23.39 57.47 -24.02
N GLN A 176 22.51 57.03 -24.92
CA GLN A 176 22.46 57.59 -26.27
C GLN A 176 22.07 59.06 -26.13
N ARG A 177 22.99 59.95 -26.53
CA ARG A 177 22.70 61.37 -26.77
C ARG A 177 21.80 61.45 -27.99
N THR A 178 20.49 61.55 -27.79
CA THR A 178 19.57 62.05 -28.81
C THR A 178 19.52 63.57 -28.67
N ILE A 179 20.07 64.25 -29.67
CA ILE A 179 19.96 65.69 -29.87
C ILE A 179 18.61 65.93 -30.55
N GLY A 180 17.76 66.76 -29.94
CA GLY A 180 16.53 67.28 -30.53
C GLY A 180 15.25 66.92 -29.74
N PRO A 181 14.41 67.91 -29.37
CA PRO A 181 13.15 67.63 -28.68
C PRO A 181 12.15 66.95 -29.63
N PRO A 182 11.34 65.97 -29.16
CA PRO A 182 10.27 65.40 -29.97
C PRO A 182 9.12 66.40 -30.12
N GLN A 183 8.71 66.70 -31.35
CA GLN A 183 7.49 67.46 -31.61
C GLN A 183 6.25 66.58 -31.32
N LEU A 184 5.28 67.13 -30.60
CA LEU A 184 3.98 66.50 -30.32
C LEU A 184 3.07 66.55 -31.57
N PRO A 185 2.34 65.46 -31.89
CA PRO A 185 1.37 65.50 -32.98
C PRO A 185 0.10 66.27 -32.58
N LYS A 186 -0.35 67.18 -33.46
CA LYS A 186 -1.57 67.98 -33.30
C LYS A 186 -2.83 67.11 -33.37
N ARG A 187 -3.78 67.35 -32.46
CA ARG A 187 -5.12 66.74 -32.43
C ARG A 187 -6.07 67.47 -33.41
N PRO A 188 -6.99 66.80 -34.12
CA PRO A 188 -7.86 67.45 -35.10
C PRO A 188 -9.14 67.98 -34.44
N GLY A 189 -9.50 69.22 -34.78
CA GLY A 189 -10.84 69.77 -34.61
C GLY A 189 -11.10 70.59 -33.35
N GLN A 190 -10.87 71.91 -33.40
CA GLN A 190 -11.82 73.00 -33.07
C GLN A 190 -11.09 74.36 -33.00
N PRO A 191 -11.82 75.48 -33.17
CA PRO A 191 -11.33 76.65 -33.87
C PRO A 191 -10.48 77.59 -33.00
N THR A 192 -9.52 78.19 -33.68
CA THR A 192 -8.85 79.45 -33.32
C THR A 192 -9.84 80.54 -32.92
N GLN A 193 -9.53 81.27 -31.85
CA GLN A 193 -9.57 82.74 -31.66
C GLN A 193 -9.49 83.01 -30.12
N VAL A 194 -8.94 84.08 -29.55
CA VAL A 194 -8.16 85.26 -29.96
C VAL A 194 -7.50 85.80 -28.68
N SER A 195 -6.33 86.41 -28.84
CA SER A 195 -5.57 87.15 -27.82
C SER A 195 -6.38 88.28 -27.17
N SER A 196 -6.19 88.52 -25.86
CA SER A 196 -6.02 89.87 -25.30
C SER A 196 -5.81 89.82 -23.78
N LYS A 197 -4.76 90.50 -23.30
CA LYS A 197 -4.92 91.65 -22.40
C LYS A 197 -3.56 92.32 -22.13
N GLU A 198 -3.35 93.46 -22.76
CA GLU A 198 -2.84 94.65 -22.09
C GLU A 198 -3.93 95.73 -22.18
N LEU A 199 -4.19 96.35 -21.02
CA LEU A 199 -5.17 97.39 -20.65
C LEU A 199 -6.68 97.07 -20.75
#